data_AF-A0A250J886-F1
#
_entry.id   AF-A0A250J886-F1
#
_cell.length_a   1.000
_cell.length_b   1.000
_cell.length_c   1.000
_cell.angle_alpha   90.00
_cell.angle_beta   90.00
_cell.angle_gamma   90.00
#
_symmetry.space_group_name_H-M   'P 1'
#
loop_
_entity.id
_entity.type
_entity.pdbx_description
1 polymer ?
#
loop_
_entity_poly.entity_id
_entity_poly.type
_entity_poly.pdbx_seq_one_letter_code
_entity_poly.pdbx_strand_id
1 'polypeptide(L)'
;MNPKAHHTPGPLLALLLALCACGSTVGTDYPGEPLLTLEGQMTLAPGTTLDGPVRIALVWYPRWFVVPLTMGGPVAESEAVVAEDQPYEGTFPANFRFNIYRPPSSTRWNAEDGTEQQLATGALLAYQDLNGNGKLDTIPSTGHPVDRVLGSTMVFDAQTMHTLVYTNMEKSFMPGVELKKGFNLLKWEAYASASLPLSTPIPLEISGGRPLLDLLVCQGFWDGVDAQGEGELCGISGLEDPDTEPPPAPAEPVDFEADVVVKRTGDRARVTVRLNHGSGPGTKVTLGGLDLTYNPETWRYELLEATAAPLLEGGSIRLDVVWGGNKYRRPLIIPGRVDITAPTPGTHVKLGSPFEVRWTRPAGEDSYALFVRTVEGGEAMGWTIPSHPLSQNVTLYDQWISAGPARLELSVLADPLDYAPDMRIQVEVMLEVPITIDP
;
A
#
# COMPACT_ATOMS: atom_id res chain seq x y z
N MET A 1 -44.31 -86.63 -38.88
CA MET A 1 -44.78 -85.39 -38.23
C MET A 1 -44.37 -85.42 -36.77
N ASN A 2 -43.42 -84.56 -36.38
CA ASN A 2 -43.23 -84.01 -35.03
C ASN A 2 -42.13 -82.93 -35.13
N PRO A 3 -42.36 -81.68 -34.70
CA PRO A 3 -41.38 -80.61 -34.88
C PRO A 3 -40.33 -80.62 -33.76
N LYS A 4 -39.08 -80.34 -34.14
CA LYS A 4 -37.93 -80.15 -33.24
C LYS A 4 -37.99 -78.78 -32.57
N ALA A 5 -37.80 -78.74 -31.26
CA ALA A 5 -37.64 -77.53 -30.48
C ALA A 5 -36.22 -76.98 -30.60
N HIS A 6 -36.10 -75.69 -30.95
CA HIS A 6 -34.86 -74.92 -30.88
C HIS A 6 -34.84 -74.11 -29.58
N HIS A 7 -33.85 -74.36 -28.72
CA HIS A 7 -33.54 -73.53 -27.57
C HIS A 7 -32.61 -72.39 -28.01
N THR A 8 -33.08 -71.15 -27.92
CA THR A 8 -32.29 -69.94 -28.06
C THR A 8 -31.68 -69.58 -26.70
N PRO A 9 -30.35 -69.45 -26.56
CA PRO A 9 -29.73 -68.99 -25.32
C PRO A 9 -30.04 -67.50 -25.09
N GLY A 10 -30.47 -67.18 -23.87
CA GLY A 10 -31.04 -65.89 -23.49
C GLY A 10 -30.05 -64.72 -23.36
N PRO A 11 -30.55 -63.47 -23.38
CA PRO A 11 -29.80 -62.23 -23.45
C PRO A 11 -29.20 -61.78 -22.09
N LEU A 12 -28.81 -62.72 -21.23
CA LEU A 12 -28.32 -62.39 -19.88
C LEU A 12 -26.80 -62.16 -19.82
N LEU A 13 -26.04 -62.60 -20.83
CA LEU A 13 -24.57 -62.47 -20.83
C LEU A 13 -24.08 -61.08 -21.31
N ALA A 14 -24.92 -60.30 -22.00
CA ALA A 14 -24.57 -58.97 -22.47
C ALA A 14 -24.66 -57.88 -21.38
N LEU A 15 -25.40 -58.13 -20.29
CA LEU A 15 -25.57 -57.16 -19.21
C LEU A 15 -24.41 -57.16 -18.20
N LEU A 16 -23.65 -58.26 -18.10
CA LEU A 16 -22.52 -58.40 -17.17
C LEU A 16 -21.21 -57.79 -17.70
N LEU A 17 -21.10 -57.48 -19.00
CA LEU A 17 -19.92 -56.81 -19.59
C LEU A 17 -20.02 -55.27 -19.57
N ALA A 18 -21.16 -54.69 -19.19
CA ALA A 18 -21.36 -53.24 -19.14
C ALA A 18 -20.94 -52.58 -17.81
N LEU A 19 -20.59 -53.37 -16.78
CA LEU A 19 -20.31 -52.86 -15.42
C LEU A 19 -18.81 -52.75 -15.07
N CYS A 20 -17.89 -53.11 -15.98
CA CYS A 20 -16.43 -53.02 -15.71
C CYS A 20 -15.72 -51.86 -16.43
N ALA A 21 -16.46 -50.92 -17.03
CA ALA A 21 -15.90 -49.79 -17.79
C ALA A 21 -16.13 -48.41 -17.13
N CYS A 22 -16.38 -48.35 -15.82
CA CYS A 22 -16.32 -47.11 -15.04
C CYS A 22 -14.89 -46.84 -14.53
N GLY A 23 -13.88 -47.13 -15.36
CA GLY A 23 -12.54 -46.57 -15.14
C GLY A 23 -12.61 -45.10 -15.50
N SER A 24 -12.38 -44.21 -14.54
CA SER A 24 -12.38 -42.75 -14.75
C SER A 24 -11.46 -42.40 -15.91
N THR A 25 -12.01 -42.11 -17.09
CA THR A 25 -11.32 -41.65 -18.31
C THR A 25 -10.89 -40.20 -18.19
N VAL A 26 -10.39 -39.83 -17.02
CA VAL A 26 -9.81 -38.52 -16.78
C VAL A 26 -8.31 -38.72 -16.91
N GLY A 27 -7.69 -38.06 -17.90
CA GLY A 27 -6.25 -38.19 -18.15
C GLY A 27 -5.45 -37.85 -16.89
N THR A 28 -4.23 -38.38 -16.77
CA THR A 28 -3.31 -38.11 -15.65
C THR A 28 -3.00 -36.63 -15.45
N ASP A 29 -3.25 -35.83 -16.48
CA ASP A 29 -2.93 -34.41 -16.53
C ASP A 29 -4.13 -33.52 -16.19
N TYR A 30 -5.28 -34.10 -15.79
CA TYR A 30 -6.42 -33.31 -15.33
C TYR A 30 -6.16 -32.79 -13.91
N PRO A 31 -6.07 -31.47 -13.72
CA PRO A 31 -5.72 -30.89 -12.43
C PRO A 31 -6.85 -30.97 -11.39
N GLY A 32 -8.06 -31.37 -11.80
CA GLY A 32 -9.27 -31.27 -10.99
C GLY A 32 -10.20 -30.15 -11.47
N GLU A 33 -11.32 -29.98 -10.77
CA GLU A 33 -12.13 -28.76 -10.88
C GLU A 33 -11.40 -27.61 -10.18
N PRO A 34 -11.41 -26.38 -10.75
CA PRO A 34 -10.77 -25.24 -10.12
C PRO A 34 -11.45 -24.88 -8.80
N LEU A 35 -10.65 -24.54 -7.79
CA LEU A 35 -11.15 -24.01 -6.51
C LEU A 35 -11.64 -22.58 -6.64
N LEU A 36 -11.05 -21.82 -7.57
CA LEU A 36 -11.42 -20.46 -7.91
C LEU A 36 -11.09 -20.20 -9.38
N THR A 37 -11.94 -19.45 -10.07
CA THR A 37 -11.64 -18.85 -11.37
C THR A 37 -11.71 -17.35 -11.20
N LEU A 38 -10.57 -16.68 -11.41
CA LEU A 38 -10.51 -15.23 -11.52
C LEU A 38 -10.85 -14.83 -12.95
N GLU A 39 -11.58 -13.74 -13.11
CA GLU A 39 -11.89 -13.17 -14.43
C GLU A 39 -11.45 -11.72 -14.44
N GLY A 40 -11.10 -11.21 -15.62
CA GLY A 40 -10.63 -9.84 -15.72
C GLY A 40 -10.38 -9.39 -17.14
N GLN A 41 -9.82 -8.20 -17.27
CA GLN A 41 -9.49 -7.60 -18.54
C GLN A 41 -8.09 -6.99 -18.49
N MET A 42 -7.26 -7.37 -19.45
CA MET A 42 -5.98 -6.74 -19.71
C MET A 42 -6.14 -5.59 -20.70
N THR A 43 -5.50 -4.47 -20.41
CA THR A 43 -5.50 -3.26 -21.26
C THR A 43 -4.08 -2.75 -21.44
N LEU A 44 -3.76 -2.19 -22.61
CA LEU A 44 -2.47 -1.54 -22.81
C LEU A 44 -2.50 -0.13 -22.23
N ALA A 45 -1.48 0.22 -21.45
CA ALA A 45 -1.23 1.61 -21.07
C ALA A 45 -0.99 2.47 -22.32
N PRO A 46 -1.39 3.76 -22.33
CA PRO A 46 -1.21 4.64 -23.47
C PRO A 46 0.24 4.66 -24.00
N GLY A 47 0.41 4.48 -25.30
CA GLY A 47 1.74 4.49 -25.95
C GLY A 47 2.56 3.20 -25.80
N THR A 48 2.02 2.18 -25.12
CA THR A 48 2.70 0.88 -24.99
C THR A 48 2.58 0.06 -26.26
N THR A 49 3.71 -0.48 -26.73
CA THR A 49 3.78 -1.53 -27.75
C THR A 49 4.42 -2.76 -27.15
N LEU A 50 3.91 -3.94 -27.49
CA LEU A 50 4.43 -5.22 -27.02
C LEU A 50 5.22 -5.91 -28.13
N ASP A 51 6.31 -6.57 -27.73
CA ASP A 51 7.13 -7.38 -28.62
C ASP A 51 6.99 -8.86 -28.24
N GLY A 52 5.98 -9.51 -28.79
CA GLY A 52 5.71 -10.93 -28.57
C GLY A 52 4.49 -11.24 -27.67
N PRO A 53 4.27 -12.53 -27.37
CA PRO A 53 3.13 -12.98 -26.58
C PRO A 53 3.24 -12.52 -25.12
N VAL A 54 2.08 -12.35 -24.49
CA VAL A 54 1.97 -12.04 -23.06
C VAL A 54 1.44 -13.27 -22.34
N ARG A 55 1.90 -13.48 -21.11
CA ARG A 55 1.43 -14.56 -20.24
C ARG A 55 0.94 -13.97 -18.93
N ILE A 56 0.05 -14.67 -18.24
CA ILE A 56 -0.41 -14.27 -16.90
C ILE A 56 0.03 -15.32 -15.91
N ALA A 57 0.63 -14.87 -14.80
CA ALA A 57 0.96 -15.71 -13.66
C ALA A 57 0.32 -15.18 -12.37
N LEU A 58 -0.01 -16.09 -11.44
CA LEU A 58 -0.37 -15.74 -10.07
C LEU A 58 0.83 -16.01 -9.16
N VAL A 59 1.33 -14.96 -8.53
CA VAL A 59 2.45 -15.03 -7.59
C VAL A 59 1.95 -14.85 -6.17
N TRP A 60 2.30 -15.78 -5.29
CA TRP A 60 1.95 -15.74 -3.87
C TRP A 60 3.11 -15.28 -3.02
N TYR A 61 2.80 -14.37 -2.09
CA TYR A 61 3.69 -13.83 -1.09
C TYR A 61 3.22 -14.28 0.31
N PRO A 62 4.14 -14.72 1.19
CA PRO A 62 3.82 -15.14 2.55
C PRO A 62 3.49 -13.99 3.50
N ARG A 63 3.74 -12.74 3.08
CA ARG A 63 3.51 -11.55 3.90
C ARG A 63 2.43 -10.67 3.31
N TRP A 64 1.80 -9.93 4.21
CA TRP A 64 0.89 -8.86 3.86
C TRP A 64 1.66 -7.62 3.43
N PHE A 65 1.30 -7.08 2.28
CA PHE A 65 1.98 -5.91 1.69
C PHE A 65 1.63 -4.57 2.36
N VAL A 66 0.51 -4.48 3.09
CA VAL A 66 -0.02 -3.19 3.61
C VAL A 66 0.43 -2.87 5.05
N VAL A 67 1.18 -3.78 5.70
CA VAL A 67 1.84 -3.44 6.97
C VAL A 67 3.30 -3.16 6.64
N PRO A 68 3.88 -2.01 7.05
CA PRO A 68 5.29 -1.74 6.82
C PRO A 68 6.13 -2.95 7.27
N LEU A 69 7.12 -3.30 6.45
CA LEU A 69 8.03 -4.46 6.56
C LEU A 69 8.73 -4.60 7.93
N THR A 70 8.53 -3.63 8.83
CA THR A 70 9.15 -3.49 10.15
C THR A 70 8.47 -4.28 11.26
N MET A 71 7.25 -4.82 11.06
CA MET A 71 6.43 -5.36 12.16
C MET A 71 6.45 -6.89 12.32
N GLY A 72 7.19 -7.62 11.47
CA GLY A 72 7.33 -9.07 11.56
C GLY A 72 8.80 -9.46 11.51
N GLY A 73 9.27 -10.21 12.51
CA GLY A 73 10.63 -10.78 12.49
C GLY A 73 10.89 -11.61 11.22
N PRO A 74 12.16 -11.95 10.92
CA PRO A 74 12.52 -12.69 9.73
C PRO A 74 11.75 -14.02 9.67
N VAL A 75 10.82 -14.11 8.72
CA VAL A 75 10.18 -15.39 8.37
C VAL A 75 11.22 -16.17 7.58
N ALA A 76 11.63 -17.32 8.10
CA ALA A 76 12.48 -18.24 7.37
C ALA A 76 11.69 -18.75 6.16
N GLU A 77 12.19 -18.49 4.96
CA GLU A 77 11.68 -19.00 3.67
C GLU A 77 10.47 -18.22 3.12
N SER A 78 10.70 -17.00 2.62
CA SER A 78 9.71 -16.24 1.84
C SER A 78 9.94 -16.28 0.34
N GLU A 79 10.03 -17.49 -0.23
CA GLU A 79 10.07 -17.61 -1.67
C GLU A 79 8.71 -17.23 -2.28
N ALA A 80 8.73 -16.28 -3.22
CA ALA A 80 7.59 -16.02 -4.09
C ALA A 80 7.24 -17.32 -4.83
N VAL A 81 6.03 -17.84 -4.60
CA VAL A 81 5.58 -19.07 -5.27
C VAL A 81 4.75 -18.69 -6.48
N VAL A 82 5.32 -18.89 -7.66
CA VAL A 82 4.61 -18.82 -8.94
C VAL A 82 3.75 -20.08 -9.04
N ALA A 83 2.42 -19.91 -8.89
CA ALA A 83 1.53 -21.06 -8.77
C ALA A 83 1.12 -21.64 -10.13
N GLU A 84 0.72 -20.79 -11.06
CA GLU A 84 0.05 -21.20 -12.30
C GLU A 84 0.33 -20.17 -13.41
N ASP A 85 0.37 -20.61 -14.67
CA ASP A 85 0.64 -19.79 -15.84
C ASP A 85 -0.32 -20.16 -16.98
N GLN A 86 -0.86 -19.14 -17.64
CA GLN A 86 -1.62 -19.30 -18.88
C GLN A 86 -1.05 -18.41 -20.00
N PRO A 87 -0.74 -18.98 -21.19
CA PRO A 87 -0.42 -18.19 -22.35
C PRO A 87 -1.62 -17.33 -22.76
N TYR A 88 -1.35 -16.08 -23.11
CA TYR A 88 -2.33 -15.20 -23.72
C TYR A 88 -1.88 -14.76 -25.12
N GLU A 89 -2.66 -15.16 -26.13
CA GLU A 89 -2.48 -14.71 -27.51
C GLU A 89 -3.75 -13.98 -27.93
N GLY A 90 -3.66 -12.65 -28.16
CA GLY A 90 -4.82 -11.85 -28.53
C GLY A 90 -4.51 -10.37 -28.77
N THR A 91 -5.53 -9.64 -29.21
CA THR A 91 -5.50 -8.17 -29.33
C THR A 91 -6.04 -7.54 -28.05
N PHE A 92 -5.42 -6.45 -27.58
CA PHE A 92 -5.90 -5.70 -26.42
C PHE A 92 -7.01 -4.70 -26.81
N PRO A 93 -8.03 -4.47 -25.96
CA PRO A 93 -8.24 -5.07 -24.65
C PRO A 93 -8.65 -6.55 -24.72
N ALA A 94 -8.25 -7.29 -23.68
CA ALA A 94 -8.18 -8.74 -23.68
C ALA A 94 -8.82 -9.32 -22.41
N ASN A 95 -9.92 -10.05 -22.53
CA ASN A 95 -10.51 -10.72 -21.37
C ASN A 95 -9.72 -11.98 -21.02
N PHE A 96 -9.50 -12.24 -19.74
CA PHE A 96 -8.83 -13.46 -19.26
C PHE A 96 -9.68 -14.22 -18.24
N ARG A 97 -9.42 -15.52 -18.13
CA ARG A 97 -9.97 -16.40 -17.08
C ARG A 97 -8.83 -17.21 -16.50
N PHE A 98 -8.49 -16.97 -15.24
CA PHE A 98 -7.37 -17.62 -14.57
C PHE A 98 -7.91 -18.60 -13.53
N ASN A 99 -7.71 -19.89 -13.76
CA ASN A 99 -8.14 -20.94 -12.83
C ASN A 99 -7.08 -21.10 -11.73
N ILE A 100 -7.52 -21.52 -10.54
CA ILE A 100 -6.67 -21.83 -9.40
C ILE A 100 -7.12 -23.18 -8.87
N TYR A 101 -6.22 -24.16 -8.88
CA TYR A 101 -6.57 -25.55 -8.52
C TYR A 101 -6.17 -25.92 -7.10
N ARG A 102 -5.26 -25.16 -6.47
CA ARG A 102 -4.76 -25.45 -5.13
C ARG A 102 -4.53 -24.17 -4.32
N PRO A 103 -4.68 -24.21 -2.99
CA PRO A 103 -4.17 -23.15 -2.13
C PRO A 103 -2.66 -22.96 -2.28
N PRO A 104 -2.11 -21.78 -1.95
CA PRO A 104 -0.67 -21.58 -1.89
C PRO A 104 -0.03 -22.56 -0.89
N SER A 105 1.18 -23.04 -1.19
CA SER A 105 1.88 -24.05 -0.38
C SER A 105 2.76 -23.48 0.72
N SER A 106 3.28 -22.25 0.55
CA SER A 106 4.49 -21.76 1.24
C SER A 106 4.25 -20.93 2.51
N THR A 107 3.01 -20.75 2.96
CA THR A 107 2.72 -19.64 3.89
C THR A 107 2.09 -20.08 5.21
N ARG A 108 2.61 -21.16 5.79
CA ARG A 108 2.09 -21.74 7.03
C ARG A 108 2.98 -21.39 8.22
N TRP A 109 2.38 -20.98 9.33
CA TRP A 109 3.07 -20.82 10.61
C TRP A 109 2.21 -21.42 11.72
N ASN A 110 2.83 -21.78 12.84
CA ASN A 110 2.10 -22.19 14.03
C ASN A 110 1.91 -20.96 14.92
N ALA A 111 0.67 -20.66 15.30
CA ALA A 111 0.39 -19.67 16.34
C ALA A 111 0.82 -20.18 17.72
N GLU A 112 0.82 -19.28 18.72
CA GLU A 112 1.24 -19.61 20.10
C GLU A 112 0.40 -20.72 20.74
N ASP A 113 -0.86 -20.86 20.32
CA ASP A 113 -1.77 -21.92 20.75
C ASP A 113 -1.55 -23.26 20.01
N GLY A 114 -0.54 -23.32 19.13
CA GLY A 114 -0.22 -24.49 18.31
C GLY A 114 -1.12 -24.66 17.08
N THR A 115 -2.02 -23.72 16.79
CA THR A 115 -2.84 -23.78 15.57
C THR A 115 -2.01 -23.42 14.34
N GLU A 116 -2.09 -24.26 13.31
CA GLU A 116 -1.50 -23.96 12.00
C GLU A 116 -2.32 -22.84 11.35
N GLN A 117 -1.71 -21.68 11.18
CA GLN A 117 -2.28 -20.54 10.47
C GLN A 117 -1.65 -20.44 9.09
N GLN A 118 -2.47 -20.00 8.14
CA GLN A 118 -2.06 -19.77 6.77
C GLN A 118 -2.64 -18.46 6.26
N LEU A 119 -1.78 -17.63 5.68
CA LEU A 119 -2.12 -16.38 5.02
C LEU A 119 -1.16 -16.19 3.86
N ALA A 120 -1.69 -15.87 2.68
CA ALA A 120 -0.88 -15.50 1.53
C ALA A 120 -1.56 -14.37 0.78
N THR A 121 -0.76 -13.43 0.28
CA THR A 121 -1.22 -12.39 -0.64
C THR A 121 -0.79 -12.77 -2.05
N GLY A 122 -1.72 -12.79 -2.99
CA GLY A 122 -1.51 -13.12 -4.39
C GLY A 122 -1.66 -11.89 -5.27
N ALA A 123 -0.75 -11.75 -6.24
CA ALA A 123 -0.85 -10.76 -7.31
C ALA A 123 -0.88 -11.45 -8.68
N LEU A 124 -1.75 -11.00 -9.57
CA LEU A 124 -1.70 -11.40 -10.98
C LEU A 124 -0.68 -10.52 -11.68
N LEU A 125 0.26 -11.15 -12.38
CA LEU A 125 1.32 -10.51 -13.15
C LEU A 125 1.14 -10.85 -14.63
N ALA A 126 1.14 -9.83 -15.48
CA ALA A 126 1.33 -9.99 -16.91
C ALA A 126 2.82 -9.92 -17.22
N TYR A 127 3.35 -10.86 -17.99
CA TYR A 127 4.79 -10.92 -18.26
C TYR A 127 5.13 -11.43 -19.66
N GLN A 128 6.35 -11.17 -20.10
CA GLN A 128 6.98 -11.76 -21.28
C GLN A 128 7.95 -12.84 -20.85
N ASP A 129 7.72 -14.05 -21.35
CA ASP A 129 8.61 -15.20 -21.22
C ASP A 129 9.76 -15.06 -22.22
N LEU A 130 10.93 -14.62 -21.75
CA LEU A 130 12.07 -14.32 -22.63
C LEU A 130 12.95 -15.53 -22.89
N ASN A 131 12.87 -16.56 -22.04
CA ASN A 131 13.65 -17.78 -22.19
C ASN A 131 12.87 -18.92 -22.89
N GLY A 132 11.56 -18.73 -23.11
CA GLY A 132 10.69 -19.63 -23.84
C GLY A 132 10.30 -20.89 -23.07
N ASN A 133 10.40 -20.89 -21.74
CA ASN A 133 10.12 -22.07 -20.92
C ASN A 133 8.64 -22.20 -20.52
N GLY A 134 7.82 -21.22 -20.86
CA GLY A 134 6.39 -21.19 -20.61
C GLY A 134 6.01 -21.14 -19.13
N LYS A 135 6.81 -20.47 -18.30
CA LYS A 135 6.52 -20.12 -16.90
C LYS A 135 7.16 -18.78 -16.55
N LEU A 136 6.74 -18.18 -15.45
CA LEU A 136 7.39 -17.00 -14.88
C LEU A 136 8.51 -17.46 -13.94
N ASP A 137 9.74 -17.10 -14.22
CA ASP A 137 10.89 -17.38 -13.36
C ASP A 137 11.08 -16.28 -12.30
N THR A 138 11.26 -16.71 -11.05
CA THR A 138 11.67 -15.81 -9.98
C THR A 138 13.14 -15.45 -10.10
N ILE A 139 13.50 -14.28 -9.58
CA ILE A 139 14.87 -13.79 -9.62
C ILE A 139 15.50 -14.04 -8.23
N PRO A 140 16.56 -14.86 -8.14
CA PRO A 140 17.32 -15.00 -6.90
C PRO A 140 17.83 -13.65 -6.40
N SER A 141 18.08 -13.51 -5.10
CA SER A 141 18.57 -12.25 -4.50
C SER A 141 19.85 -11.69 -5.17
N THR A 142 20.71 -12.57 -5.69
CA THR A 142 21.92 -12.23 -6.45
C THR A 142 21.80 -12.53 -7.96
N GLY A 143 20.58 -12.74 -8.46
CA GLY A 143 20.30 -13.10 -9.84
C GLY A 143 20.17 -11.89 -10.76
N HIS A 144 19.59 -12.11 -11.94
CA HIS A 144 19.18 -11.08 -12.89
C HIS A 144 17.79 -11.45 -13.47
N PRO A 145 17.00 -10.47 -13.93
CA PRO A 145 15.73 -10.75 -14.59
C PRO A 145 15.88 -11.75 -15.74
N VAL A 146 15.10 -12.82 -15.67
CA VAL A 146 15.01 -13.85 -16.72
C VAL A 146 13.83 -13.56 -17.62
N ASP A 147 12.69 -13.24 -17.02
CA ASP A 147 11.48 -12.78 -17.66
C ASP A 147 11.25 -11.30 -17.38
N ARG A 148 10.33 -10.69 -18.12
CA ARG A 148 9.98 -9.27 -17.95
C ARG A 148 8.54 -9.11 -17.50
N VAL A 149 8.32 -8.52 -16.33
CA VAL A 149 6.97 -8.20 -15.83
C VAL A 149 6.48 -6.92 -16.51
N LEU A 150 5.34 -7.01 -17.18
CA LEU A 150 4.73 -5.94 -17.96
C LEU A 150 3.64 -5.20 -17.19
N GLY A 151 2.97 -5.88 -16.27
CA GLY A 151 1.87 -5.33 -15.48
C GLY A 151 1.59 -6.16 -14.24
N SER A 152 0.91 -5.56 -13.26
CA SER A 152 0.52 -6.23 -12.03
C SER A 152 -0.77 -5.64 -11.49
N THR A 153 -1.53 -6.46 -10.80
CA THR A 153 -2.67 -5.98 -10.01
C THR A 153 -2.26 -5.28 -8.71
N MET A 154 -0.97 -5.29 -8.36
CA MET A 154 -0.43 -4.80 -7.08
C MET A 154 0.42 -3.52 -7.21
N VAL A 155 0.60 -2.92 -8.38
CA VAL A 155 1.64 -1.87 -8.57
C VAL A 155 1.18 -0.46 -8.24
N PHE A 156 2.16 0.27 -7.71
CA PHE A 156 2.20 1.55 -6.99
C PHE A 156 1.67 2.82 -7.68
N ASP A 157 1.01 2.74 -8.84
CA ASP A 157 0.24 3.88 -9.36
C ASP A 157 -1.05 3.98 -8.55
N ALA A 158 -1.02 4.88 -7.57
CA ALA A 158 -1.64 4.78 -6.24
C ALA A 158 -3.18 4.83 -6.17
N GLN A 159 -3.92 4.65 -7.27
CA GLN A 159 -5.37 4.81 -7.23
C GLN A 159 -6.11 3.52 -6.91
N THR A 160 -5.72 2.37 -7.47
CA THR A 160 -6.42 1.11 -7.19
C THR A 160 -5.53 -0.13 -7.37
N MET A 161 -5.39 -0.93 -6.31
CA MET A 161 -4.77 -2.26 -6.38
C MET A 161 -5.81 -3.35 -6.13
N HIS A 162 -5.62 -4.51 -6.76
CA HIS A 162 -6.39 -5.72 -6.49
C HIS A 162 -5.45 -6.83 -6.04
N THR A 163 -5.74 -7.42 -4.89
CA THR A 163 -4.96 -8.55 -4.37
C THR A 163 -5.87 -9.71 -4.04
N LEU A 164 -5.43 -10.91 -4.40
CA LEU A 164 -6.05 -12.12 -3.89
C LEU A 164 -5.45 -12.45 -2.53
N VAL A 165 -6.25 -12.91 -1.60
CA VAL A 165 -5.79 -13.32 -0.28
C VAL A 165 -6.30 -14.71 0.00
N TYR A 166 -5.41 -15.63 0.30
CA TYR A 166 -5.80 -16.93 0.83
C TYR A 166 -5.57 -16.95 2.33
N THR A 167 -6.54 -17.44 3.10
CA THR A 167 -6.34 -17.71 4.51
C THR A 167 -7.11 -18.93 4.99
N ASN A 168 -6.58 -19.66 5.98
CA ASN A 168 -7.29 -20.78 6.61
C ASN A 168 -8.11 -20.36 7.85
N MET A 169 -8.10 -19.08 8.21
CA MET A 169 -8.77 -18.52 9.38
C MET A 169 -9.78 -17.43 8.98
N GLU A 170 -10.78 -17.20 9.83
CA GLU A 170 -11.63 -16.01 9.73
C GLU A 170 -11.01 -14.91 10.59
N LYS A 171 -10.79 -13.72 10.00
CA LYS A 171 -10.15 -12.62 10.70
C LYS A 171 -10.66 -11.28 10.15
N SER A 172 -11.13 -10.41 11.04
CA SER A 172 -11.24 -8.99 10.70
C SER A 172 -9.83 -8.40 10.75
N PHE A 173 -9.34 -7.92 9.61
CA PHE A 173 -7.97 -7.41 9.51
C PHE A 173 -7.92 -5.91 9.77
N MET A 174 -8.86 -5.17 9.19
CA MET A 174 -9.07 -3.73 9.37
C MET A 174 -10.55 -3.39 9.14
N PRO A 175 -11.05 -2.22 9.56
CA PRO A 175 -12.43 -1.83 9.31
C PRO A 175 -12.81 -2.00 7.83
N GLY A 176 -13.85 -2.78 7.54
CA GLY A 176 -14.31 -3.05 6.17
C GLY A 176 -13.60 -4.21 5.44
N VAL A 177 -12.59 -4.84 6.04
CA VAL A 177 -11.91 -6.03 5.51
C VAL A 177 -12.09 -7.20 6.47
N GLU A 178 -13.07 -8.04 6.13
CA GLU A 178 -13.32 -9.31 6.78
C GLU A 178 -12.80 -10.43 5.89
N LEU A 179 -11.73 -11.07 6.31
CA LEU A 179 -11.22 -12.25 5.64
C LEU A 179 -12.02 -13.46 6.08
N LYS A 180 -12.58 -14.16 5.10
CA LYS A 180 -13.21 -15.46 5.28
C LYS A 180 -12.18 -16.56 5.04
N LYS A 181 -12.42 -17.73 5.64
CA LYS A 181 -11.65 -18.92 5.31
C LYS A 181 -11.74 -19.23 3.81
N GLY A 182 -10.60 -19.38 3.16
CA GLY A 182 -10.43 -19.60 1.72
C GLY A 182 -9.88 -18.36 1.01
N PHE A 183 -10.34 -18.15 -0.22
CA PHE A 183 -9.93 -17.05 -1.07
C PHE A 183 -10.77 -15.79 -0.81
N ASN A 184 -10.13 -14.62 -0.80
CA ASN A 184 -10.74 -13.31 -0.65
C ASN A 184 -10.14 -12.37 -1.69
N LEU A 185 -10.97 -11.71 -2.49
CA LEU A 185 -10.50 -10.66 -3.40
C LEU A 185 -10.62 -9.32 -2.69
N LEU A 186 -9.52 -8.58 -2.61
CA LEU A 186 -9.50 -7.27 -2.00
C LEU A 186 -9.21 -6.19 -3.03
N LYS A 187 -9.84 -5.04 -2.84
CA LYS A 187 -9.53 -3.79 -3.53
C LYS A 187 -8.91 -2.82 -2.54
N TRP A 188 -7.86 -2.15 -2.98
CA TRP A 188 -7.17 -1.10 -2.23
C TRP A 188 -7.26 0.19 -3.02
N GLU A 189 -7.75 1.26 -2.41
CA GLU A 189 -7.82 2.60 -3.03
C GLU A 189 -7.24 3.62 -2.05
N ALA A 190 -5.99 4.05 -2.28
CA ALA A 190 -5.22 4.86 -1.33
C ALA A 190 -5.25 4.26 0.09
N TYR A 191 -6.05 4.83 1.00
CA TYR A 191 -6.17 4.42 2.40
C TYR A 191 -7.42 3.56 2.69
N ALA A 192 -8.28 3.35 1.69
CA ALA A 192 -9.47 2.52 1.82
C ALA A 192 -9.20 1.12 1.28
N SER A 193 -9.85 0.14 1.90
CA SER A 193 -9.80 -1.24 1.46
C SER A 193 -11.20 -1.85 1.55
N ALA A 194 -11.51 -2.74 0.63
CA ALA A 194 -12.81 -3.40 0.56
C ALA A 194 -12.66 -4.85 0.15
N SER A 195 -13.46 -5.71 0.78
CA SER A 195 -13.66 -7.08 0.30
C SER A 195 -14.61 -7.07 -0.90
N LEU A 196 -14.18 -7.66 -2.01
CA LEU A 196 -14.95 -7.79 -3.24
C LEU A 196 -15.51 -9.21 -3.40
N PRO A 197 -16.64 -9.39 -4.10
CA PRO A 197 -17.02 -10.69 -4.63
C PRO A 197 -15.89 -11.30 -5.47
N LEU A 198 -15.62 -12.59 -5.30
CA LEU A 198 -14.60 -13.32 -6.09
C LEU A 198 -14.89 -13.33 -7.60
N SER A 199 -16.13 -13.03 -8.00
CA SER A 199 -16.56 -12.88 -9.40
C SER A 199 -16.32 -11.48 -9.97
N THR A 200 -15.75 -10.56 -9.20
CA THR A 200 -15.48 -9.19 -9.67
C THR A 200 -14.37 -9.23 -10.74
N PRO A 201 -14.60 -8.67 -11.94
CA PRO A 201 -13.57 -8.60 -12.96
C PRO A 201 -12.37 -7.76 -12.50
N ILE A 202 -11.16 -8.31 -12.64
CA ILE A 202 -9.93 -7.65 -12.22
C ILE A 202 -9.31 -6.89 -13.39
N PRO A 203 -9.10 -5.56 -13.28
CA PRO A 203 -8.34 -4.82 -14.27
C PRO A 203 -6.84 -5.13 -14.15
N LEU A 204 -6.18 -5.35 -15.28
CA LEU A 204 -4.73 -5.56 -15.35
C LEU A 204 -4.15 -4.71 -16.47
N GLU A 205 -3.63 -3.53 -16.12
CA GLU A 205 -2.96 -2.68 -17.10
C GLU A 205 -1.56 -3.23 -17.42
N ILE A 206 -1.25 -3.32 -18.71
CA ILE A 206 0.02 -3.77 -19.25
C ILE A 206 0.76 -2.55 -19.77
N SER A 207 1.95 -2.34 -19.21
CA SER A 207 2.90 -1.33 -19.65
C SER A 207 4.00 -1.96 -20.50
N GLY A 208 4.95 -1.14 -20.96
CA GLY A 208 6.15 -1.65 -21.62
C GLY A 208 7.06 -2.47 -20.70
N GLY A 209 6.75 -2.64 -19.41
CA GLY A 209 7.60 -3.27 -18.41
C GLY A 209 8.63 -2.29 -17.84
N ARG A 210 8.79 -2.25 -16.52
CA ARG A 210 9.71 -1.36 -15.80
C ARG A 210 10.49 -2.15 -14.75
N PRO A 211 11.74 -1.76 -14.41
CA PRO A 211 12.54 -2.42 -13.38
C PRO A 211 11.79 -2.64 -12.05
N LEU A 212 10.96 -1.67 -11.65
CA LEU A 212 10.13 -1.76 -10.44
C LEU A 212 9.10 -2.91 -10.47
N LEU A 213 8.64 -3.31 -11.66
CA LEU A 213 7.72 -4.45 -11.79
C LEU A 213 8.44 -5.78 -11.59
N ASP A 214 9.69 -5.88 -12.03
CA ASP A 214 10.50 -7.09 -11.90
C ASP A 214 10.88 -7.35 -10.43
N LEU A 215 10.85 -6.33 -9.56
CA LEU A 215 10.96 -6.51 -8.11
C LEU A 215 9.88 -7.44 -7.52
N LEU A 216 8.72 -7.53 -8.15
CA LEU A 216 7.65 -8.42 -7.66
C LEU A 216 8.07 -9.88 -7.71
N VAL A 217 8.97 -10.25 -8.61
CA VAL A 217 9.52 -11.62 -8.72
C VAL A 217 10.93 -11.73 -8.14
N CYS A 218 11.47 -10.67 -7.54
CA CYS A 218 12.77 -10.66 -6.87
C CYS A 218 12.68 -11.26 -5.46
N GLN A 219 13.35 -12.39 -5.23
CA GLN A 219 13.36 -13.06 -3.93
C GLN A 219 13.96 -12.18 -2.83
N GLY A 220 15.07 -11.47 -3.13
CA GLY A 220 15.75 -10.62 -2.15
C GLY A 220 14.88 -9.48 -1.62
N PHE A 221 13.96 -8.95 -2.44
CA PHE A 221 13.01 -7.91 -2.04
C PHE A 221 12.04 -8.41 -0.96
N TRP A 222 11.60 -9.66 -1.05
CA TRP A 222 10.63 -10.24 -0.12
C TRP A 222 11.26 -10.82 1.13
N ASP A 223 12.51 -11.24 1.07
CA ASP A 223 13.28 -11.76 2.21
C ASP A 223 13.67 -10.67 3.23
N GLY A 224 13.32 -9.40 2.96
CA GLY A 224 13.66 -8.28 3.82
C GLY A 224 15.16 -8.00 3.86
N VAL A 225 15.89 -8.39 2.81
CA VAL A 225 17.26 -7.90 2.59
C VAL A 225 17.11 -6.42 2.35
N ASP A 226 17.62 -5.60 3.28
CA ASP A 226 17.55 -4.15 3.20
C ASP A 226 18.00 -3.70 1.80
N ALA A 227 17.05 -3.18 1.02
CA ALA A 227 17.33 -2.54 -0.28
C ALA A 227 18.28 -1.33 -0.14
N GLN A 228 18.63 -0.95 1.10
CA GLN A 228 19.59 0.09 1.44
C GLN A 228 21.06 -0.37 1.38
N GLY A 229 21.33 -1.67 1.18
CA GLY A 229 22.68 -2.12 0.89
C GLY A 229 23.06 -1.67 -0.53
N GLU A 230 24.08 -0.81 -0.65
CA GLU A 230 24.62 -0.33 -1.93
C GLU A 230 24.85 -1.50 -2.92
N GLY A 231 23.89 -1.78 -3.80
CA GLY A 231 23.92 -2.93 -4.71
C GLY A 231 22.62 -3.12 -5.48
N GLU A 232 22.73 -3.70 -6.68
CA GLU A 232 21.58 -4.06 -7.51
C GLU A 232 20.83 -5.24 -6.89
N LEU A 233 19.68 -4.98 -6.26
CA LEU A 233 18.83 -6.02 -5.71
C LEU A 233 18.30 -6.89 -6.86
N CYS A 234 18.58 -8.20 -6.83
CA CYS A 234 18.25 -9.13 -7.91
C CYS A 234 18.82 -8.72 -9.29
N GLY A 235 19.93 -7.97 -9.30
CA GLY A 235 20.55 -7.51 -10.54
C GLY A 235 19.67 -6.57 -11.37
N ILE A 236 18.68 -5.94 -10.71
CA ILE A 236 17.78 -4.94 -11.30
C ILE A 236 18.44 -3.57 -11.11
N SER A 237 19.04 -3.06 -12.18
CA SER A 237 19.56 -1.69 -12.22
C SER A 237 18.43 -0.66 -12.26
N GLY A 238 18.72 0.59 -11.86
CA GLY A 238 17.74 1.68 -11.96
C GLY A 238 16.65 1.65 -10.90
N LEU A 239 16.81 0.82 -9.86
CA LEU A 239 16.24 1.05 -8.53
C LEU A 239 17.07 2.13 -7.83
N GLU A 240 17.38 3.21 -8.55
CA GLU A 240 18.07 4.36 -7.98
C GLU A 240 17.34 4.69 -6.68
N ASP A 241 18.10 4.78 -5.61
CA ASP A 241 17.63 5.36 -4.37
C ASP A 241 16.91 6.65 -4.80
N PRO A 242 15.62 6.86 -4.44
CA PRO A 242 15.01 8.16 -4.68
C PRO A 242 15.85 9.32 -4.13
N ASP A 243 16.81 9.02 -3.23
CA ASP A 243 17.81 9.95 -2.70
C ASP A 243 19.16 9.95 -3.47
N THR A 244 19.41 9.04 -4.42
CA THR A 244 20.55 9.15 -5.36
C THR A 244 20.27 10.22 -6.41
N GLU A 245 20.93 11.35 -6.26
CA GLU A 245 20.87 12.51 -7.15
C GLU A 245 21.15 12.08 -8.61
N PRO A 246 20.24 12.32 -9.58
CA PRO A 246 20.50 12.02 -10.98
C PRO A 246 21.75 12.76 -11.48
N PRO A 247 22.45 12.25 -12.52
CA PRO A 247 23.64 12.92 -13.05
C PRO A 247 23.32 14.38 -13.35
N PRO A 248 24.19 15.34 -12.94
CA PRO A 248 23.80 16.72 -12.77
C PRO A 248 23.23 17.27 -14.07
N ALA A 249 21.91 17.46 -14.07
CA ALA A 249 21.24 18.29 -15.05
C ALA A 249 21.93 19.66 -15.06
N PRO A 250 22.01 20.36 -16.20
CA PRO A 250 22.64 21.68 -16.27
C PRO A 250 22.04 22.59 -15.19
N ALA A 251 22.82 22.87 -14.13
CA ALA A 251 22.47 23.64 -12.92
C ALA A 251 21.02 24.13 -12.91
N GLU A 252 20.09 23.21 -12.65
CA GLU A 252 18.70 23.60 -12.46
C GLU A 252 18.61 24.48 -11.20
N PRO A 253 17.69 25.45 -11.16
CA PRO A 253 17.46 26.24 -9.96
C PRO A 253 17.27 25.27 -8.80
N VAL A 254 18.09 25.41 -7.75
CA VAL A 254 18.06 24.54 -6.58
C VAL A 254 16.63 24.46 -6.07
N ASP A 255 16.01 23.28 -6.17
CA ASP A 255 14.68 23.04 -5.64
C ASP A 255 14.75 23.13 -4.12
N PHE A 256 14.07 24.13 -3.57
CA PHE A 256 14.13 24.45 -2.15
C PHE A 256 12.84 24.03 -1.47
N GLU A 257 12.78 22.80 -0.94
CA GLU A 257 11.60 22.34 -0.22
C GLU A 257 11.67 22.66 1.27
N ALA A 258 10.56 23.16 1.81
CA ALA A 258 10.42 23.51 3.21
C ALA A 258 9.11 22.98 3.83
N ASP A 259 9.23 22.15 4.86
CA ASP A 259 8.09 21.74 5.67
C ASP A 259 7.91 22.71 6.83
N VAL A 260 6.73 23.33 6.93
CA VAL A 260 6.41 24.33 7.95
C VAL A 260 5.30 23.79 8.85
N VAL A 261 5.68 23.35 10.05
CA VAL A 261 4.73 22.87 11.06
C VAL A 261 4.42 23.99 12.05
N VAL A 262 3.15 24.38 12.13
CA VAL A 262 2.62 25.36 13.09
C VAL A 262 1.78 24.63 14.14
N LYS A 263 2.33 24.44 15.33
CA LYS A 263 1.63 23.83 16.45
C LYS A 263 1.04 24.90 17.35
N ARG A 264 -0.29 24.93 17.49
CA ARG A 264 -0.99 25.91 18.33
C ARG A 264 -1.26 25.33 19.72
N THR A 265 -1.02 26.11 20.76
CA THR A 265 -1.32 25.74 22.15
C THR A 265 -1.80 27.00 22.88
N GLY A 266 -3.12 27.11 23.07
CA GLY A 266 -3.73 28.31 23.63
C GLY A 266 -3.52 29.52 22.74
N ASP A 267 -2.89 30.56 23.28
CA ASP A 267 -2.55 31.81 22.60
C ASP A 267 -1.11 31.83 22.04
N ARG A 268 -0.44 30.67 22.00
CA ARG A 268 0.92 30.52 21.49
C ARG A 268 0.96 29.57 20.30
N ALA A 269 1.87 29.85 19.37
CA ALA A 269 2.26 28.94 18.31
C ALA A 269 3.73 28.56 18.45
N ARG A 270 4.04 27.29 18.26
CA ARG A 270 5.40 26.82 17.99
C ARG A 270 5.50 26.58 16.49
N VAL A 271 6.50 27.18 15.85
CA VAL A 271 6.77 26.94 14.43
C VAL A 271 8.04 26.14 14.29
N THR A 272 7.98 25.14 13.43
CA THR A 272 9.15 24.35 13.03
C THR A 272 9.26 24.40 11.53
N VAL A 273 10.43 24.73 11.01
CA VAL A 273 10.72 24.74 9.58
C VAL A 273 11.85 23.74 9.32
N ARG A 274 11.55 22.69 8.56
CA ARG A 274 12.56 21.76 8.04
C ARG A 274 12.89 22.19 6.62
N LEU A 275 14.19 22.27 6.31
CA LEU A 275 14.66 22.49 4.94
C LEU A 275 15.19 21.15 4.42
N ASN A 276 14.66 20.65 3.31
CA ASN A 276 15.09 19.37 2.76
C ASN A 276 16.48 19.48 2.11
N HIS A 277 16.83 20.66 1.60
CA HIS A 277 18.18 21.01 1.13
C HIS A 277 18.70 22.28 1.80
N GLY A 278 19.98 22.32 2.17
CA GLY A 278 20.64 23.51 2.71
C GLY A 278 20.36 23.82 4.19
N SER A 279 19.98 22.83 5.00
CA SER A 279 19.87 22.99 6.46
C SER A 279 21.26 23.11 7.10
N GLY A 280 21.43 24.05 8.03
CA GLY A 280 22.70 24.26 8.74
C GLY A 280 22.81 25.63 9.40
N PRO A 281 23.74 25.80 10.35
CA PRO A 281 23.84 27.02 11.17
C PRO A 281 24.16 28.31 10.38
N GLY A 282 24.60 28.19 9.12
CA GLY A 282 24.88 29.33 8.23
C GLY A 282 23.67 29.88 7.48
N THR A 283 22.52 29.22 7.56
CA THR A 283 21.30 29.64 6.88
C THR A 283 20.43 30.47 7.82
N LYS A 284 19.94 31.61 7.32
CA LYS A 284 19.03 32.47 8.07
C LYS A 284 17.60 32.24 7.60
N VAL A 285 16.74 31.77 8.48
CA VAL A 285 15.30 31.57 8.23
C VAL A 285 14.50 32.56 9.05
N THR A 286 13.59 33.29 8.42
CA THR A 286 12.66 34.18 9.11
C THR A 286 11.23 33.97 8.64
N LEU A 287 10.28 34.11 9.55
CA LEU A 287 8.85 33.94 9.27
C LEU A 287 8.08 35.15 9.76
N GLY A 288 7.46 35.89 8.84
CA GLY A 288 6.85 37.19 9.14
C GLY A 288 7.86 38.21 9.68
N GLY A 289 9.14 38.05 9.36
CA GLY A 289 10.24 38.86 9.90
C GLY A 289 10.76 38.42 11.26
N LEU A 290 10.20 37.36 11.87
CA LEU A 290 10.73 36.76 13.10
C LEU A 290 11.85 35.79 12.76
N ASP A 291 13.02 35.93 13.39
CA ASP A 291 14.15 35.03 13.18
C ASP A 291 13.86 33.66 13.84
N LEU A 292 14.06 32.56 13.11
CA LEU A 292 13.98 31.20 13.65
C LEU A 292 15.37 30.73 14.09
N THR A 293 15.43 29.95 15.17
CA THR A 293 16.68 29.41 15.73
C THR A 293 16.93 28.01 15.20
N TYR A 294 18.11 27.75 14.64
CA TYR A 294 18.50 26.42 14.21
C TYR A 294 18.77 25.51 15.40
N ASN A 295 18.09 24.36 15.45
CA ASN A 295 18.29 23.30 16.42
C ASN A 295 19.11 22.16 15.78
N PRO A 296 20.36 21.93 16.21
CA PRO A 296 21.23 20.91 15.62
C PRO A 296 20.84 19.47 16.00
N GLU A 297 20.05 19.27 17.05
CA GLU A 297 19.60 17.93 17.45
C GLU A 297 18.48 17.44 16.53
N THR A 298 17.58 18.34 16.14
CA THR A 298 16.41 18.03 15.30
C THR A 298 16.61 18.40 13.83
N TRP A 299 17.72 19.09 13.51
CA TRP A 299 18.05 19.62 12.19
C TRP A 299 16.97 20.56 11.62
N ARG A 300 16.30 21.31 12.51
CA ARG A 300 15.15 22.17 12.18
C ARG A 300 15.36 23.59 12.65
N TYR A 301 14.67 24.54 12.03
CA TYR A 301 14.57 25.92 12.51
C TYR A 301 13.31 26.06 13.35
N GLU A 302 13.45 26.59 14.55
CA GLU A 302 12.37 26.63 15.53
C GLU A 302 12.09 28.08 15.94
N LEU A 303 10.81 28.41 16.01
CA LEU A 303 10.29 29.58 16.70
C LEU A 303 9.44 29.08 17.86
N LEU A 304 10.01 29.14 19.05
CA LEU A 304 9.31 28.77 20.28
C LEU A 304 8.45 29.96 20.74
N GLU A 305 7.17 29.69 21.01
CA GLU A 305 6.24 30.66 21.62
C GLU A 305 5.98 31.94 20.82
N ALA A 306 5.67 31.80 19.53
CA ALA A 306 5.22 32.90 18.70
C ALA A 306 3.79 33.35 19.06
N THR A 307 3.58 34.66 19.18
CA THR A 307 2.26 35.28 19.39
C THR A 307 1.78 36.06 18.16
N ALA A 308 2.37 35.80 16.99
CA ALA A 308 2.03 36.52 15.76
C ALA A 308 0.61 36.14 15.29
N ALA A 309 -0.24 37.14 15.05
CA ALA A 309 -1.64 36.93 14.65
C ALA A 309 -1.79 35.98 13.44
N PRO A 310 -0.99 36.07 12.35
CA PRO A 310 -1.13 35.13 11.22
C PRO A 310 -0.87 33.66 11.58
N LEU A 311 -0.04 33.40 12.61
CA LEU A 311 0.22 32.04 13.08
C LEU A 311 -0.93 31.50 13.93
N LEU A 312 -1.66 32.37 14.64
CA LEU A 312 -2.72 31.99 15.57
C LEU A 312 -4.12 31.99 14.92
N GLU A 313 -4.42 33.03 14.14
CA GLU A 313 -5.73 33.28 13.54
C GLU A 313 -5.81 32.76 12.10
N GLY A 314 -4.67 32.45 11.49
CA GLY A 314 -4.52 32.13 10.08
C GLY A 314 -4.29 33.39 9.23
N GLY A 315 -3.99 33.16 7.95
CA GLY A 315 -3.71 34.22 6.98
C GLY A 315 -2.33 34.10 6.33
N SER A 316 -1.91 35.13 5.62
CA SER A 316 -0.65 35.11 4.89
C SER A 316 0.53 35.59 5.76
N ILE A 317 1.59 34.79 5.81
CA ILE A 317 2.85 35.15 6.46
C ILE A 317 4.03 34.85 5.53
N ARG A 318 5.02 35.74 5.45
CA ARG A 318 6.14 35.55 4.52
C ARG A 318 7.25 34.71 5.16
N LEU A 319 7.66 33.64 4.50
CA LEU A 319 8.89 32.90 4.79
C LEU A 319 10.03 33.51 3.97
N ASP A 320 11.09 33.96 4.63
CA ASP A 320 12.34 34.41 4.03
C ASP A 320 13.45 33.41 4.40
N VAL A 321 14.18 32.89 3.41
CA VAL A 321 15.37 32.05 3.65
C VAL A 321 16.58 32.67 2.94
N VAL A 322 17.69 32.81 3.67
CA VAL A 322 18.97 33.27 3.14
C VAL A 322 19.99 32.15 3.31
N TRP A 323 20.47 31.61 2.20
CA TRP A 323 21.43 30.49 2.16
C TRP A 323 22.38 30.67 0.97
N GLY A 324 23.69 30.47 1.20
CA GLY A 324 24.69 30.58 0.14
C GLY A 324 24.78 31.95 -0.56
N GLY A 325 24.33 33.02 0.09
CA GLY A 325 24.22 34.37 -0.51
C GLY A 325 22.94 34.58 -1.34
N ASN A 326 22.17 33.53 -1.60
CA ASN A 326 20.86 33.61 -2.23
C ASN A 326 19.78 33.97 -1.22
N LYS A 327 18.69 34.60 -1.70
CA LYS A 327 17.53 34.93 -0.86
C LYS A 327 16.24 34.44 -1.51
N TYR A 328 15.58 33.53 -0.82
CA TYR A 328 14.29 32.94 -1.17
C TYR A 328 13.20 33.62 -0.35
N ARG A 329 12.06 33.93 -0.99
CA ARG A 329 10.91 34.55 -0.32
C ARG A 329 9.62 33.97 -0.85
N ARG A 330 8.77 33.48 0.04
CA ARG A 330 7.43 32.99 -0.32
C ARG A 330 6.37 33.41 0.69
N PRO A 331 5.17 33.80 0.24
CA PRO A 331 4.03 33.86 1.12
C PRO A 331 3.61 32.44 1.50
N LEU A 332 3.38 32.20 2.78
CA LEU A 332 2.72 31.02 3.31
C LEU A 332 1.28 31.40 3.63
N ILE A 333 0.33 30.54 3.31
CA ILE A 333 -1.03 30.66 3.83
C ILE A 333 -1.14 29.71 5.00
N ILE A 334 -1.28 30.27 6.19
CA ILE A 334 -1.54 29.50 7.41
C ILE A 334 -3.05 29.30 7.48
N PRO A 335 -3.54 28.05 7.54
CA PRO A 335 -4.95 27.78 7.76
C PRO A 335 -5.52 28.57 8.94
N GLY A 336 -6.78 28.95 8.83
CA GLY A 336 -7.55 29.58 9.90
C GLY A 336 -7.51 28.77 11.20
N ARG A 337 -8.00 29.35 12.29
CA ARG A 337 -8.19 28.59 13.53
C ARG A 337 -9.15 27.42 13.29
N VAL A 338 -8.66 26.22 13.61
CA VAL A 338 -9.45 25.00 13.72
C VAL A 338 -9.46 24.60 15.18
N ASP A 339 -10.58 24.06 15.66
CA ASP A 339 -10.73 23.54 17.00
C ASP A 339 -11.34 22.14 16.89
N ILE A 340 -10.80 21.18 17.64
CA ILE A 340 -11.46 19.88 17.85
C ILE A 340 -12.61 20.13 18.84
N THR A 341 -13.84 19.90 18.38
CA THR A 341 -15.07 20.11 19.17
C THR A 341 -15.57 18.85 19.85
N ALA A 342 -15.12 17.68 19.39
CA ALA A 342 -15.30 16.39 20.04
C ALA A 342 -14.13 15.46 19.64
N PRO A 343 -13.65 14.58 20.53
CA PRO A 343 -13.95 14.52 21.96
C PRO A 343 -13.48 15.77 22.72
N THR A 344 -14.03 16.00 23.91
CA THR A 344 -13.50 17.06 24.81
C THR A 344 -12.28 16.56 25.57
N PRO A 345 -11.38 17.45 26.05
CA PRO A 345 -10.24 17.05 26.88
C PRO A 345 -10.65 16.16 28.06
N GLY A 346 -9.94 15.04 28.24
CA GLY A 346 -10.21 14.05 29.29
C GLY A 346 -11.31 13.04 28.95
N THR A 347 -11.82 13.02 27.72
CA THR A 347 -12.77 11.99 27.28
C THR A 347 -12.13 10.62 27.34
N HIS A 348 -12.89 9.64 27.82
CA HIS A 348 -12.55 8.23 27.75
C HIS A 348 -13.11 7.62 26.46
N VAL A 349 -12.26 6.95 25.70
CA VAL A 349 -12.63 6.23 24.47
C VAL A 349 -12.29 4.77 24.65
N LYS A 350 -13.16 3.87 24.21
CA LYS A 350 -12.97 2.43 24.39
C LYS A 350 -12.33 1.79 23.16
N LEU A 351 -11.33 0.93 23.35
CA LEU A 351 -10.79 0.08 22.28
C LEU A 351 -11.91 -0.74 21.60
N GLY A 352 -11.80 -0.89 20.29
CA GLY A 352 -12.76 -1.58 19.43
C GLY A 352 -14.12 -0.88 19.28
N SER A 353 -14.34 0.27 19.92
CA SER A 353 -15.60 1.02 19.83
C SER A 353 -15.42 2.30 19.02
N PRO A 354 -16.30 2.59 18.05
CA PRO A 354 -16.22 3.84 17.32
C PRO A 354 -16.55 5.03 18.23
N PHE A 355 -15.78 6.10 18.11
CA PHE A 355 -16.10 7.41 18.70
C PHE A 355 -15.97 8.48 17.62
N GLU A 356 -16.75 9.54 17.79
CA GLU A 356 -16.80 10.62 16.80
C GLU A 356 -15.78 11.70 17.15
N VAL A 357 -14.94 12.03 16.17
CA VAL A 357 -14.07 13.20 16.21
C VAL A 357 -14.70 14.28 15.35
N ARG A 358 -14.88 15.48 15.90
CA ARG A 358 -15.45 16.64 15.19
C ARG A 358 -14.53 17.83 15.27
N TRP A 359 -14.49 18.64 14.22
CA TRP A 359 -13.68 19.87 14.19
C TRP A 359 -14.41 21.02 13.49
N THR A 360 -13.95 22.24 13.74
CA THR A 360 -14.44 23.43 13.03
C THR A 360 -13.80 23.52 11.63
N ARG A 361 -14.50 24.16 10.69
CA ARG A 361 -13.96 24.40 9.35
C ARG A 361 -13.01 25.62 9.38
N PRO A 362 -11.75 25.51 8.93
CA PRO A 362 -10.90 26.67 8.64
C PRO A 362 -11.46 27.46 7.46
N ALA A 363 -11.08 28.73 7.36
CA ALA A 363 -11.35 29.51 6.15
C ALA A 363 -10.40 29.06 5.03
N GLY A 364 -10.90 28.32 4.03
CA GLY A 364 -10.11 27.83 2.89
C GLY A 364 -10.57 26.47 2.36
N GLU A 365 -9.93 26.00 1.29
CA GLU A 365 -9.96 24.60 0.84
C GLU A 365 -8.71 23.90 1.38
N ASP A 366 -8.84 23.23 2.52
CA ASP A 366 -7.72 22.53 3.19
C ASP A 366 -8.03 21.04 3.30
N SER A 367 -7.00 20.19 3.22
CA SER A 367 -7.13 18.75 3.52
C SER A 367 -6.82 18.48 5.00
N TYR A 368 -7.36 17.39 5.56
CA TYR A 368 -7.19 17.04 6.97
C TYR A 368 -6.51 15.68 7.11
N ALA A 369 -5.61 15.58 8.07
CA ALA A 369 -5.11 14.32 8.58
C ALA A 369 -5.37 14.27 10.08
N LEU A 370 -5.93 13.17 10.56
CA LEU A 370 -6.20 12.93 11.96
C LEU A 370 -5.27 11.84 12.47
N PHE A 371 -4.59 12.10 13.57
CA PHE A 371 -3.71 11.15 14.23
C PHE A 371 -4.14 10.95 15.68
N VAL A 372 -4.00 9.73 16.19
CA VAL A 372 -4.13 9.42 17.61
C VAL A 372 -2.78 8.88 18.07
N ARG A 373 -2.16 9.54 19.04
CA ARG A 373 -0.85 9.16 19.58
C ARG A 373 -0.93 8.80 21.05
N THR A 374 -0.32 7.69 21.46
CA THR A 374 -0.17 7.37 22.90
C THR A 374 0.95 8.21 23.52
N VAL A 375 0.78 8.64 24.77
CA VAL A 375 1.78 9.50 25.45
C VAL A 375 3.07 8.75 25.78
N GLU A 376 2.97 7.46 26.11
CA GLU A 376 4.09 6.67 26.64
C GLU A 376 4.73 5.72 25.61
N GLY A 377 4.02 5.36 24.52
CA GLY A 377 4.47 4.33 23.58
C GLY A 377 5.04 4.84 22.26
N GLY A 378 4.84 6.12 21.91
CA GLY A 378 5.16 6.63 20.56
C GLY A 378 4.32 5.99 19.45
N GLU A 379 3.33 5.15 19.80
CA GLU A 379 2.39 4.54 18.88
C GLU A 379 1.48 5.62 18.29
N ALA A 380 1.24 5.54 16.98
CA ALA A 380 0.39 6.47 16.27
C ALA A 380 -0.50 5.72 15.27
N MET A 381 -1.80 6.02 15.28
CA MET A 381 -2.74 5.61 14.24
C MET A 381 -3.21 6.86 13.49
N GLY A 382 -3.16 6.83 12.17
CA GLY A 382 -3.46 7.98 11.31
C GLY A 382 -4.58 7.69 10.32
N TRP A 383 -5.38 8.72 10.03
CA TRP A 383 -6.40 8.73 8.99
C TRP A 383 -6.25 10.00 8.16
N THR A 384 -6.16 9.86 6.84
CA THR A 384 -6.30 10.98 5.92
C THR A 384 -7.78 11.15 5.60
N ILE A 385 -8.30 12.35 5.82
CA ILE A 385 -9.73 12.64 5.73
C ILE A 385 -9.95 13.68 4.61
N PRO A 386 -10.88 13.44 3.66
CA PRO A 386 -11.23 14.44 2.67
C PRO A 386 -11.62 15.77 3.31
N SER A 387 -11.46 16.89 2.59
CA SER A 387 -11.70 18.25 3.09
C SER A 387 -13.17 18.58 3.44
N HIS A 388 -14.11 17.70 3.07
CA HIS A 388 -15.54 17.95 3.19
C HIS A 388 -16.19 17.56 4.52
N PRO A 389 -15.98 16.36 5.08
CA PRO A 389 -16.49 16.04 6.41
C PRO A 389 -15.84 16.89 7.49
N LEU A 390 -16.64 17.39 8.44
CA LEU A 390 -16.18 18.05 9.68
C LEU A 390 -16.25 17.10 10.89
N SER A 391 -16.39 15.81 10.59
CA SER A 391 -16.52 14.74 11.56
C SER A 391 -16.05 13.42 10.97
N GLN A 392 -15.37 12.61 11.77
CA GLN A 392 -14.96 11.25 11.40
C GLN A 392 -15.21 10.32 12.58
N ASN A 393 -15.83 9.17 12.30
CA ASN A 393 -15.89 8.09 13.28
C ASN A 393 -14.55 7.35 13.25
N VAL A 394 -13.91 7.29 14.40
CA VAL A 394 -12.59 6.67 14.62
C VAL A 394 -12.79 5.46 15.51
N THR A 395 -12.14 4.35 15.17
CA THR A 395 -12.09 3.16 16.03
C THR A 395 -10.62 2.83 16.28
N LEU A 396 -10.23 2.76 17.55
CA LEU A 396 -8.89 2.36 17.96
C LEU A 396 -8.88 0.87 18.21
N TYR A 397 -7.82 0.18 17.79
CA TYR A 397 -7.68 -1.26 18.02
C TYR A 397 -6.45 -1.53 18.87
N ASP A 398 -6.58 -2.51 19.76
CA ASP A 398 -5.55 -3.00 20.69
C ASP A 398 -4.26 -3.46 19.99
N GLN A 399 -4.37 -3.94 18.76
CA GLN A 399 -3.23 -4.33 17.93
C GLN A 399 -2.35 -3.14 17.47
N TRP A 400 -2.83 -1.90 17.56
CA TRP A 400 -2.12 -0.70 17.06
C TRP A 400 -1.82 0.32 18.15
N ILE A 401 -2.65 0.38 19.19
CA ILE A 401 -2.60 1.40 20.24
C ILE A 401 -2.91 0.75 21.59
N SER A 402 -2.04 1.01 22.55
CA SER A 402 -2.20 0.59 23.95
C SER A 402 -3.21 1.47 24.70
N ALA A 403 -3.92 0.86 25.67
CA ALA A 403 -4.76 1.59 26.62
C ALA A 403 -3.92 2.55 27.48
N GLY A 404 -4.53 3.68 27.89
CA GLY A 404 -3.87 4.69 28.71
C GLY A 404 -4.00 6.12 28.17
N PRO A 405 -3.21 7.07 28.69
CA PRO A 405 -3.22 8.45 28.24
C PRO A 405 -2.78 8.58 26.78
N ALA A 406 -3.59 9.30 26.00
CA ALA A 406 -3.32 9.57 24.59
C ALA A 406 -3.61 11.03 24.23
N ARG A 407 -3.15 11.43 23.05
CA ARG A 407 -3.42 12.72 22.42
C ARG A 407 -4.04 12.49 21.07
N LEU A 408 -5.16 13.12 20.85
CA LEU A 408 -5.75 13.26 19.53
C LEU A 408 -5.11 14.48 18.86
N GLU A 409 -4.44 14.26 17.74
CA GLU A 409 -3.79 15.28 16.93
C GLU A 409 -4.56 15.48 15.62
N LEU A 410 -5.08 16.68 15.37
CA LEU A 410 -5.62 17.04 14.07
C LEU A 410 -4.61 17.92 13.34
N SER A 411 -4.18 17.44 12.17
CA SER A 411 -3.30 18.13 11.24
C SER A 411 -4.12 18.68 10.09
N VAL A 412 -4.09 20.00 9.90
CA VAL A 412 -4.66 20.66 8.72
C VAL A 412 -3.52 20.91 7.74
N LEU A 413 -3.64 20.34 6.54
CA LEU A 413 -2.68 20.47 5.47
C LEU A 413 -3.22 21.50 4.47
N ALA A 414 -2.54 22.65 4.40
CA ALA A 414 -2.74 23.55 3.27
C ALA A 414 -1.97 22.99 2.07
N ASP A 415 -2.66 22.75 0.97
CA ASP A 415 -2.02 22.34 -0.28
C ASP A 415 -0.95 23.36 -0.70
N PRO A 416 0.14 22.92 -1.36
CA PRO A 416 1.11 23.84 -1.92
C PRO A 416 0.39 24.81 -2.86
N LEU A 417 0.50 26.11 -2.57
CA LEU A 417 -0.01 27.18 -3.41
C LEU A 417 0.78 27.20 -4.71
N ASP A 418 0.23 26.53 -5.72
CA ASP A 418 0.75 26.40 -7.08
C ASP A 418 2.10 25.68 -7.20
N TYR A 419 2.25 24.91 -8.28
CA TYR A 419 3.51 24.31 -8.72
C TYR A 419 4.49 25.40 -9.18
N ALA A 420 5.02 26.20 -8.25
CA ALA A 420 6.17 27.04 -8.51
C ALA A 420 7.42 26.15 -8.41
N PRO A 421 8.24 26.04 -9.47
CA PRO A 421 9.31 25.03 -9.57
C PRO A 421 10.48 25.22 -8.59
N ASP A 422 10.50 26.31 -7.82
CA ASP A 422 11.67 26.67 -7.01
C ASP A 422 11.47 26.50 -5.50
N MET A 423 10.24 26.28 -5.02
CA MET A 423 9.98 26.11 -3.58
C MET A 423 8.63 25.47 -3.30
N ARG A 424 8.63 24.23 -2.82
CA ARG A 424 7.46 23.55 -2.28
C ARG A 424 7.35 23.82 -0.77
N ILE A 425 6.17 24.25 -0.34
CA ILE A 425 5.87 24.45 1.08
C ILE A 425 4.67 23.59 1.47
N GLN A 426 4.86 22.78 2.50
CA GLN A 426 3.76 22.12 3.19
C GLN A 426 3.54 22.82 4.52
N VAL A 427 2.32 23.34 4.75
CA VAL A 427 1.93 23.92 6.04
C VAL A 427 1.07 22.92 6.79
N GLU A 428 1.55 22.48 7.95
CA GLU A 428 0.82 21.60 8.83
C GLU A 428 0.42 22.35 10.10
N VAL A 429 -0.88 22.48 10.36
CA VAL A 429 -1.39 23.03 11.62
C VAL A 429 -1.81 21.89 12.54
N MET A 430 -1.12 21.75 13.68
CA MET A 430 -1.41 20.69 14.65
C MET A 430 -2.23 21.20 15.83
N LEU A 431 -3.29 20.48 16.18
CA LEU A 431 -4.13 20.68 17.35
C LEU A 431 -4.15 19.43 18.21
N GLU A 432 -4.05 19.58 19.54
CA GLU A 432 -4.03 18.44 20.47
C GLU A 432 -5.22 18.46 21.42
N VAL A 433 -5.86 17.30 21.60
CA VAL A 433 -6.83 17.05 22.68
C VAL A 433 -6.39 15.84 23.49
N PRO A 434 -6.16 15.96 24.81
CA PRO A 434 -5.85 14.81 25.65
C PRO A 434 -7.09 13.93 25.82
N ILE A 435 -6.93 12.62 25.67
CA ILE A 435 -7.96 11.60 25.88
C ILE A 435 -7.38 10.43 26.69
N THR A 436 -8.24 9.58 27.22
CA THR A 436 -7.85 8.31 27.85
C THR A 436 -8.42 7.17 27.04
N ILE A 437 -7.61 6.18 26.71
CA ILE A 437 -8.01 4.98 25.99
C ILE A 437 -8.27 3.88 27.02
N ASP A 438 -9.51 3.44 27.11
CA ASP A 438 -9.96 2.34 27.95
C ASP A 438 -9.90 1.01 27.17
N PRO A 439 -9.65 -0.12 27.84
CA PRO A 439 -9.61 -1.44 27.22
C PRO A 439 -10.96 -1.94 26.67
#